data_AF-M6FK94-F1
#
_entry.id   AF-M6FK94-F1
#
_cell.length_a   1.000
_cell.length_b   1.000
_cell.length_c   1.000
_cell.angle_alpha   90.00
_cell.angle_beta   90.00
_cell.angle_gamma   90.00
#
_symmetry.space_group_name_H-M   'P 1'
#
loop_
_entity.id
_entity.type
_entity.pdbx_description
1 polymer ?
#
loop_
_entity_poly.entity_id
_entity_poly.type
_entity_poly.pdbx_seq_one_letter_code
_entity_poly.pdbx_strand_id
1 'polypeptide(L)'
;MKSTFLREINTILSPLEEIAPVQLVTADTDSFFARLRVFEPSAAHICELGEPFYGKESFPSLTREWTKLKGLTIDPVSAGKHLKKRYRFYKSISSRNTKEEIMRMERLVALYLQNWIFHEIKDISWIEVVHSDIPTRLIAMVRGLYRKEATENILEILNLYEEILKLKTEIRNRQNPFSADKFQTLKDTIRFEEKEIKILKLNY
;
A
#
# COMPACT_ATOMS: atom_id res chain seq x y z
N MET A 1 -22.28 2.36 25.66
CA MET A 1 -20.86 2.63 25.29
C MET A 1 -20.14 3.14 26.53
N LYS A 2 -18.96 2.59 26.87
CA LYS A 2 -18.25 2.98 28.11
C LYS A 2 -17.72 4.41 28.00
N SER A 3 -17.94 5.23 29.03
CA SER A 3 -17.60 6.68 29.04
C SER A 3 -16.12 6.97 28.82
N THR A 4 -15.25 5.99 29.09
CA THR A 4 -13.81 6.05 28.81
C THR A 4 -13.49 6.16 27.32
N PHE A 5 -14.25 5.49 26.45
CA PHE A 5 -14.03 5.53 25.00
C PHE A 5 -14.39 6.89 24.39
N LEU A 6 -15.50 7.50 24.85
CA LEU A 6 -15.91 8.83 24.41
C LEU A 6 -14.95 9.92 24.91
N ARG A 7 -14.36 9.72 26.09
CA ARG A 7 -13.35 10.65 26.62
C ARG A 7 -12.02 10.57 25.86
N GLU A 8 -11.57 9.36 25.51
CA GLU A 8 -10.35 9.17 24.70
C GLU A 8 -10.50 9.73 23.29
N ILE A 9 -11.66 9.53 22.64
CA ILE A 9 -11.97 10.15 21.35
C ILE A 9 -11.95 11.67 21.46
N ASN A 10 -12.61 12.27 22.47
CA ASN A 10 -12.61 13.73 22.63
C ASN A 10 -11.21 14.30 22.92
N THR A 11 -10.35 13.60 23.67
CA THR A 11 -8.96 14.03 23.89
C THR A 11 -8.12 13.96 22.61
N ILE A 12 -8.37 12.97 21.74
CA ILE A 12 -7.69 12.84 20.43
C ILE A 12 -8.19 13.89 19.43
N LEU A 13 -9.46 14.28 19.52
CA LEU A 13 -10.08 15.27 18.63
C LEU A 13 -9.89 16.72 19.10
N SER A 14 -9.60 16.96 20.38
CA SER A 14 -9.40 18.30 20.95
C SER A 14 -8.32 19.15 20.24
N PRO A 15 -7.17 18.59 19.81
CA PRO A 15 -6.20 19.35 19.00
C PRO A 15 -6.71 19.71 17.60
N LEU A 16 -7.66 18.94 17.04
CA LEU A 16 -8.25 19.24 15.73
C LEU A 16 -9.22 20.44 15.79
N GLU A 17 -9.83 20.70 16.96
CA GLU A 17 -10.65 21.89 17.20
C GLU A 17 -9.81 23.17 17.34
N GLU A 18 -8.59 23.09 17.88
CA GLU A 18 -7.67 24.23 17.98
C GLU A 18 -6.99 24.58 16.64
N ILE A 19 -6.75 23.60 15.77
CA ILE A 19 -6.03 23.80 14.49
C ILE A 19 -6.93 24.42 13.41
N ALA A 20 -8.26 24.34 13.55
CA ALA A 20 -9.19 24.86 12.56
C ALA A 20 -10.41 25.57 13.17
N PRO A 21 -10.26 26.81 13.70
CA PRO A 21 -11.40 27.72 13.67
C PRO A 21 -11.79 27.87 12.19
N VAL A 22 -12.93 27.29 11.83
CA VAL A 22 -13.44 27.19 10.46
C VAL A 22 -13.64 28.60 9.89
N GLN A 23 -12.61 29.15 9.25
CA GLN A 23 -12.76 30.29 8.35
C GLN A 23 -13.06 29.75 6.95
N LEU A 24 -14.35 29.61 6.69
CA LEU A 24 -14.97 29.46 5.36
C LEU A 24 -14.72 30.73 4.52
N VAL A 25 -13.55 30.92 3.90
CA VAL A 25 -13.38 32.09 3.02
C VAL A 25 -12.66 31.86 1.70
N THR A 26 -11.71 30.94 1.54
CA THR A 26 -11.03 30.82 0.24
C THR A 26 -11.23 29.47 -0.43
N ALA A 27 -11.85 29.50 -1.61
CA ALA A 27 -11.95 28.39 -2.54
C ALA A 27 -10.59 28.14 -3.23
N ASP A 28 -9.50 28.09 -2.47
CA ASP A 28 -8.20 27.68 -2.97
C ASP A 28 -8.03 26.16 -2.81
N THR A 29 -7.31 25.58 -3.78
CA THR A 29 -7.13 24.13 -3.89
C THR A 29 -6.41 23.55 -2.68
N ASP A 30 -5.53 24.31 -2.03
CA ASP A 30 -4.73 23.85 -0.89
C ASP A 30 -5.58 23.71 0.39
N SER A 31 -6.54 24.61 0.62
CA SER A 31 -7.54 24.53 1.68
C SER A 31 -8.58 23.43 1.43
N PHE A 32 -8.90 23.15 0.15
CA PHE A 32 -9.66 21.96 -0.21
C PHE A 32 -8.87 20.68 0.11
N PHE A 33 -7.57 20.64 -0.19
CA PHE A 33 -6.71 19.51 0.14
C PHE A 33 -6.56 19.26 1.64
N ALA A 34 -6.38 20.30 2.43
CA ALA A 34 -6.33 20.17 3.88
C ALA A 34 -7.61 19.54 4.43
N ARG A 35 -8.79 19.98 3.95
CA ARG A 35 -10.08 19.39 4.31
C ARG A 35 -10.21 17.95 3.78
N LEU A 36 -9.83 17.70 2.54
CA LEU A 36 -9.90 16.36 1.94
C LEU A 36 -9.01 15.37 2.69
N ARG A 37 -7.83 15.78 3.17
CA ARG A 37 -6.96 14.94 4.01
C ARG A 37 -7.61 14.57 5.34
N VAL A 38 -8.39 15.48 5.92
CA VAL A 38 -9.08 15.25 7.20
C VAL A 38 -10.30 14.34 7.01
N PHE A 39 -11.13 14.61 6.00
CA PHE A 39 -12.41 13.92 5.82
C PHE A 39 -12.32 12.66 4.95
N GLU A 40 -11.44 12.64 3.95
CA GLU A 40 -11.31 11.56 2.96
C GLU A 40 -9.83 11.32 2.60
N PRO A 41 -8.99 10.88 3.55
CA PRO A 41 -7.54 10.79 3.39
C PRO A 41 -7.10 9.92 2.20
N SER A 42 -7.86 8.88 1.86
CA SER A 42 -7.58 8.03 0.69
C SER A 42 -7.82 8.76 -0.63
N ALA A 43 -8.87 9.59 -0.71
CA ALA A 43 -9.15 10.41 -1.89
C ALA A 43 -8.07 11.47 -2.08
N ALA A 44 -7.70 12.15 -0.98
CA ALA A 44 -6.60 13.11 -0.98
C ALA A 44 -5.30 12.47 -1.46
N HIS A 45 -5.01 11.26 -0.97
CA HIS A 45 -3.80 10.55 -1.35
C HIS A 45 -3.78 10.15 -2.84
N ILE A 46 -4.90 9.66 -3.39
CA ILE A 46 -4.99 9.36 -4.84
C ILE A 46 -4.78 10.64 -5.66
N CYS A 47 -5.39 11.75 -5.22
CA CYS A 47 -5.22 13.05 -5.86
C CYS A 47 -3.74 13.48 -5.84
N GLU A 48 -3.05 13.39 -4.70
CA GLU A 48 -1.62 13.71 -4.59
C GLU A 48 -0.75 12.84 -5.52
N LEU A 49 -1.06 11.55 -5.66
CA LEU A 49 -0.35 10.67 -6.59
C LEU A 49 -0.61 11.04 -8.06
N GLY A 50 -1.81 11.54 -8.37
CA GLY A 50 -2.23 11.94 -9.71
C GLY A 50 -1.78 13.35 -10.11
N GLU A 51 -1.51 14.23 -9.15
CA GLU A 51 -1.15 15.65 -9.38
C GLU A 51 -0.08 15.85 -10.47
N PRO A 52 1.05 15.11 -10.46
CA PRO A 52 2.13 15.34 -11.42
C PRO A 52 1.73 14.99 -12.86
N PHE A 53 0.65 14.22 -13.05
CA PHE A 53 0.22 13.71 -14.34
C PHE A 53 -1.02 14.43 -14.88
N TYR A 54 -1.94 14.85 -14.00
CA TYR A 54 -3.25 15.37 -14.37
C TYR A 54 -3.46 16.85 -14.00
N GLY A 55 -2.53 17.44 -13.25
CA GLY A 55 -2.60 18.84 -12.82
C GLY A 55 -3.66 19.11 -11.75
N LYS A 56 -3.52 20.25 -11.05
CA LYS A 56 -4.37 20.59 -9.91
C LYS A 56 -5.85 20.78 -10.23
N GLU A 57 -6.18 21.09 -11.48
CA GLU A 57 -7.55 21.40 -11.90
C GLU A 57 -8.42 20.15 -12.06
N SER A 58 -7.81 18.97 -12.20
CA SER A 58 -8.51 17.70 -12.40
C SER A 58 -9.11 17.12 -11.11
N PHE A 59 -8.74 17.64 -9.93
CA PHE A 59 -9.10 17.05 -8.63
C PHE A 59 -10.59 17.01 -8.30
N PRO A 60 -11.40 18.03 -8.61
CA PRO A 60 -12.85 17.95 -8.36
C PRO A 60 -13.50 16.83 -9.19
N SER A 61 -12.94 16.49 -10.35
CA SER A 61 -13.39 15.34 -11.14
C SER A 61 -12.96 14.02 -10.51
N LEU A 62 -11.68 13.89 -10.13
CA LEU A 62 -11.15 12.70 -9.47
C LEU A 62 -11.85 12.39 -8.13
N THR A 63 -12.20 13.43 -7.36
CA THR A 63 -12.93 13.29 -6.09
C THR A 63 -14.37 12.80 -6.31
N ARG A 64 -15.05 13.30 -7.35
CA ARG A 64 -16.39 12.83 -7.74
C ARG A 64 -16.35 11.38 -8.20
N GLU A 65 -15.36 11.02 -9.00
CA GLU A 65 -15.14 9.65 -9.45
C GLU A 65 -14.84 8.71 -8.28
N TRP A 66 -13.95 9.11 -7.36
CA TRP A 66 -13.70 8.37 -6.12
C TRP A 66 -14.97 8.16 -5.29
N THR A 67 -15.79 9.20 -5.14
CA THR A 67 -17.05 9.14 -4.39
C THR A 67 -18.03 8.14 -5.01
N LYS A 68 -18.03 8.02 -6.34
CA LYS A 68 -18.79 6.99 -7.04
C LYS A 68 -18.20 5.60 -6.81
N LEU A 69 -16.89 5.44 -6.94
CA LEU A 69 -16.20 4.17 -6.79
C LEU A 69 -16.31 3.60 -5.38
N LYS A 70 -16.17 4.43 -4.34
CA LYS A 70 -16.25 3.99 -2.93
C LYS A 70 -17.62 3.41 -2.55
N GLY A 71 -18.67 3.77 -3.28
CA GLY A 71 -20.02 3.22 -3.11
C GLY A 71 -20.24 1.87 -3.79
N LEU A 72 -19.28 1.40 -4.61
CA LEU A 72 -19.35 0.11 -5.27
C LEU A 72 -18.78 -0.98 -4.36
N THR A 73 -19.41 -2.16 -4.41
CA THR A 73 -18.85 -3.36 -3.80
C THR A 73 -17.60 -3.79 -4.55
N ILE A 74 -16.55 -4.14 -3.82
CA ILE A 74 -15.33 -4.70 -4.41
C ILE A 74 -15.62 -6.12 -4.89
N ASP A 75 -15.39 -6.39 -6.18
CA ASP A 75 -15.45 -7.75 -6.73
C ASP A 75 -14.06 -8.41 -6.61
N PRO A 76 -13.86 -9.33 -5.64
CA PRO A 76 -12.58 -9.99 -5.43
C PRO A 76 -12.16 -10.87 -6.61
N VAL A 77 -13.12 -11.40 -7.38
CA VAL A 77 -12.82 -12.26 -8.54
C VAL A 77 -12.22 -11.43 -9.67
N SER A 78 -12.83 -10.29 -9.99
CA SER A 78 -12.30 -9.39 -11.01
C SER A 78 -10.98 -8.76 -10.60
N ALA A 79 -10.86 -8.32 -9.34
CA ALA A 79 -9.60 -7.80 -8.79
C ALA A 79 -8.48 -8.85 -8.85
N GLY A 80 -8.76 -10.08 -8.40
CA GLY A 80 -7.82 -11.20 -8.45
C GLY A 80 -7.36 -11.54 -9.87
N LYS A 81 -8.27 -11.54 -10.86
CA LYS A 81 -7.90 -11.72 -12.28
C LYS A 81 -6.97 -10.62 -12.78
N HIS A 82 -7.23 -9.36 -12.41
CA HIS A 82 -6.37 -8.24 -12.79
C HIS A 82 -4.97 -8.37 -12.17
N LEU A 83 -4.88 -8.63 -10.87
CA LEU A 83 -3.62 -8.79 -10.15
C LEU A 83 -2.80 -9.96 -10.69
N LYS A 84 -3.42 -11.10 -10.99
CA LYS A 84 -2.74 -12.25 -11.64
C LYS A 84 -2.19 -11.91 -13.02
N LYS A 85 -2.89 -11.08 -13.80
CA LYS A 85 -2.38 -10.61 -15.11
C LYS A 85 -1.15 -9.71 -14.92
N ARG A 86 -1.19 -8.77 -13.98
CA ARG A 86 -0.05 -7.89 -13.64
C ARG A 86 1.14 -8.69 -13.13
N TYR A 87 0.90 -9.69 -12.27
CA TYR A 87 1.94 -10.55 -11.71
C TYR A 87 2.68 -11.32 -12.82
N ARG A 88 1.94 -11.93 -13.75
CA ARG A 88 2.53 -12.61 -14.92
C ARG A 88 3.36 -11.66 -15.79
N PHE A 89 2.89 -10.43 -15.99
CA PHE A 89 3.63 -9.41 -16.74
C PHE A 89 4.98 -9.09 -16.07
N TYR A 90 5.00 -8.73 -14.78
CA TYR A 90 6.27 -8.45 -14.08
C TYR A 90 7.18 -9.68 -13.99
N LYS A 91 6.62 -10.88 -13.90
CA LYS A 91 7.40 -12.13 -13.95
C LYS A 91 8.08 -12.33 -15.30
N SER A 92 7.43 -11.97 -16.41
CA SER A 92 8.01 -12.09 -17.76
C SER A 92 9.09 -11.06 -18.09
N ILE A 93 9.19 -9.96 -17.34
CA ILE A 93 10.22 -8.94 -17.57
C ILE A 93 11.58 -9.51 -17.17
N SER A 94 12.53 -9.47 -18.09
CA SER A 94 13.94 -9.74 -17.80
C SER A 94 14.60 -8.48 -17.24
N SER A 95 15.17 -8.58 -16.05
CA SER A 95 15.90 -7.49 -15.42
C SER A 95 17.30 -7.39 -16.01
N ARG A 96 17.72 -6.19 -16.41
CA ARG A 96 19.02 -5.94 -17.03
C ARG A 96 20.09 -5.55 -16.03
N ASN A 97 19.68 -5.15 -14.83
CA ASN A 97 20.56 -4.72 -13.74
C ASN A 97 19.92 -4.99 -12.37
N THR A 98 20.72 -4.86 -11.31
CA THR A 98 20.32 -5.10 -9.92
C THR A 98 19.14 -4.22 -9.48
N LYS A 99 19.11 -2.96 -9.91
CA LYS A 99 18.05 -2.01 -9.58
C LYS A 99 16.71 -2.46 -10.16
N GLU A 100 16.69 -2.87 -11.43
CA GLU A 100 15.51 -3.42 -12.08
C GLU A 100 15.05 -4.72 -11.42
N GLU A 101 15.97 -5.59 -11.04
CA GLU A 101 15.63 -6.86 -10.37
C GLU A 101 15.01 -6.62 -8.99
N ILE A 102 15.54 -5.70 -8.19
CA ILE A 102 14.94 -5.33 -6.90
C ILE A 102 13.54 -4.72 -7.10
N MET A 103 13.37 -3.83 -8.08
CA MET A 103 12.05 -3.28 -8.41
C MET A 103 11.07 -4.38 -8.86
N ARG A 104 11.54 -5.35 -9.64
CA ARG A 104 10.73 -6.48 -10.08
C ARG A 104 10.32 -7.36 -8.91
N MET A 105 11.25 -7.73 -8.02
CA MET A 105 10.97 -8.49 -6.80
C MET A 105 9.95 -7.77 -5.91
N GLU A 106 10.12 -6.46 -5.70
CA GLU A 106 9.19 -5.61 -4.94
C GLU A 106 7.77 -5.69 -5.53
N ARG A 107 7.64 -5.56 -6.85
CA ARG A 107 6.34 -5.61 -7.53
C ARG A 107 5.68 -6.97 -7.44
N LEU A 108 6.45 -8.06 -7.58
CA LEU A 108 5.93 -9.42 -7.48
C LEU A 108 5.42 -9.72 -6.07
N VAL A 109 6.17 -9.35 -5.04
CA VAL A 109 5.77 -9.53 -3.64
C VAL A 109 4.55 -8.68 -3.30
N ALA A 110 4.51 -7.41 -3.72
CA ALA A 110 3.36 -6.54 -3.51
C ALA A 110 2.08 -7.11 -4.14
N LEU A 111 2.14 -7.52 -5.41
CA LEU A 111 1.00 -8.09 -6.13
C LEU A 111 0.52 -9.41 -5.52
N TYR A 112 1.44 -10.22 -4.99
CA TYR A 112 1.09 -11.45 -4.29
C TYR A 112 0.31 -11.14 -2.99
N LEU A 113 0.82 -10.21 -2.16
CA LEU A 113 0.18 -9.80 -0.91
C LEU A 113 -1.18 -9.12 -1.16
N GLN A 114 -1.28 -8.27 -2.18
CA GLN A 114 -2.56 -7.69 -2.60
C GLN A 114 -3.54 -8.79 -3.01
N ASN A 115 -3.10 -9.75 -3.83
CA ASN A 115 -3.96 -10.85 -4.26
C ASN A 115 -4.43 -11.68 -3.05
N TRP A 116 -3.55 -11.96 -2.07
CA TRP A 116 -3.94 -12.59 -0.81
C TRP A 116 -5.02 -11.79 -0.07
N ILE A 117 -4.82 -10.47 0.09
CA ILE A 117 -5.79 -9.58 0.73
C ILE A 117 -7.18 -9.69 0.09
N PHE A 118 -7.29 -9.60 -1.24
CA PHE A 118 -8.58 -9.68 -1.94
C PHE A 118 -9.28 -11.04 -1.82
N HIS A 119 -8.55 -12.13 -1.53
CA HIS A 119 -9.13 -13.47 -1.44
C HIS A 119 -9.45 -13.87 0.01
N GLU A 120 -8.61 -13.48 0.97
CA GLU A 120 -8.68 -13.97 2.34
C GLU A 120 -9.33 -12.96 3.31
N ILE A 121 -9.24 -11.66 3.03
CA ILE A 121 -9.85 -10.64 3.90
C ILE A 121 -11.29 -10.41 3.47
N LYS A 122 -12.21 -10.80 4.35
CA LYS A 122 -13.63 -10.50 4.20
C LYS A 122 -13.90 -9.03 4.48
N ASP A 123 -14.82 -8.45 3.72
CA ASP A 123 -15.29 -7.06 3.90
C ASP A 123 -14.20 -5.99 3.80
N ILE A 124 -13.18 -6.21 2.95
CA ILE A 124 -12.17 -5.21 2.66
C ILE A 124 -12.81 -3.91 2.16
N SER A 125 -12.38 -2.79 2.72
CA SER A 125 -12.79 -1.45 2.32
C SER A 125 -11.90 -0.87 1.21
N TRP A 126 -12.42 0.11 0.48
CA TRP A 126 -11.64 0.88 -0.49
C TRP A 126 -10.42 1.59 0.11
N ILE A 127 -10.48 1.95 1.40
CA ILE A 127 -9.34 2.53 2.13
C ILE A 127 -8.21 1.51 2.21
N GLU A 128 -8.52 0.27 2.60
CA GLU A 128 -7.54 -0.81 2.73
C GLU A 128 -6.98 -1.22 1.36
N VAL A 129 -7.80 -1.19 0.30
CA VAL A 129 -7.33 -1.36 -1.09
C VAL A 129 -6.29 -0.30 -1.45
N VAL A 130 -6.56 0.98 -1.22
CA VAL A 130 -5.62 2.08 -1.53
C VAL A 130 -4.35 1.96 -0.68
N HIS A 131 -4.47 1.59 0.60
CA HIS A 131 -3.33 1.38 1.47
C HIS A 131 -2.47 0.19 1.02
N SER A 132 -3.08 -0.84 0.43
CA SER A 132 -2.37 -2.02 -0.08
C SER A 132 -1.44 -1.70 -1.26
N ASP A 133 -1.63 -0.58 -1.95
CA ASP A 133 -0.75 -0.14 -3.05
C ASP A 133 0.55 0.51 -2.59
N ILE A 134 0.64 0.87 -1.30
CA ILE A 134 1.79 1.56 -0.74
C ILE A 134 2.58 0.59 0.12
N PRO A 135 3.85 0.27 -0.22
CA PRO A 135 4.61 -0.78 0.44
C PRO A 135 4.62 -0.68 1.97
N THR A 136 4.93 0.51 2.51
CA THR A 136 5.01 0.74 3.96
C THR A 136 3.65 0.64 4.64
N ARG A 137 2.57 1.08 3.98
CA ARG A 137 1.21 1.00 4.54
C ARG A 137 0.67 -0.42 4.45
N LEU A 138 0.93 -1.14 3.37
CA LEU A 138 0.58 -2.56 3.22
C LEU A 138 1.17 -3.40 4.36
N ILE A 139 2.46 -3.26 4.62
CA ILE A 139 3.14 -4.01 5.68
C ILE A 139 2.52 -3.70 7.05
N ALA A 140 2.38 -2.41 7.39
CA ALA A 140 1.79 -1.99 8.64
C ALA A 140 0.34 -2.44 8.79
N MET A 141 -0.44 -2.39 7.71
CA MET A 141 -1.84 -2.82 7.67
C MET A 141 -1.97 -4.31 7.94
N VAL A 142 -1.21 -5.17 7.26
CA VAL A 142 -1.29 -6.62 7.49
C VAL A 142 -0.82 -6.98 8.90
N ARG A 143 0.26 -6.37 9.40
CA ARG A 143 0.77 -6.63 10.76
C ARG A 143 -0.10 -6.08 11.88
N GLY A 144 -0.81 -4.97 11.62
CA GLY A 144 -1.62 -4.27 12.61
C GLY A 144 -3.07 -4.75 12.62
N LEU A 145 -3.71 -4.72 11.45
CA LEU A 145 -5.14 -5.00 11.30
C LEU A 145 -5.42 -6.48 11.03
N TYR A 146 -4.59 -7.14 10.23
CA TYR A 146 -4.85 -8.52 9.76
C TYR A 146 -3.90 -9.57 10.32
N ARG A 147 -3.34 -9.31 11.50
CA ARG A 147 -2.34 -10.20 12.11
C ARG A 147 -2.91 -11.59 12.41
N LYS A 148 -4.22 -11.68 12.70
CA LYS A 148 -4.87 -12.94 13.07
C LYS A 148 -5.19 -13.79 11.85
N GLU A 149 -5.38 -13.14 10.71
CA GLU A 149 -5.71 -13.70 9.41
C GLU A 149 -4.43 -14.09 8.64
N ALA A 150 -3.33 -13.39 8.89
CA ALA A 150 -2.04 -13.66 8.26
C ALA A 150 -1.45 -14.99 8.73
N THR A 151 -1.27 -15.93 7.80
CA THR A 151 -0.54 -17.17 8.05
C THR A 151 0.96 -16.91 8.24
N GLU A 152 1.69 -17.88 8.80
CA GLU A 152 3.14 -17.80 8.98
C GLU A 152 3.87 -17.48 7.66
N ASN A 153 3.48 -18.15 6.58
CA ASN A 153 3.99 -17.88 5.23
C ASN A 153 3.76 -16.41 4.80
N ILE A 154 2.59 -15.82 5.10
CA ILE A 154 2.33 -14.41 4.77
C ILE A 154 3.22 -13.48 5.60
N LEU A 155 3.42 -13.78 6.89
CA LEU A 155 4.30 -13.00 7.75
C LEU A 155 5.76 -13.07 7.28
N GLU A 156 6.21 -14.22 6.79
CA GLU A 156 7.53 -14.38 6.18
C GLU A 156 7.67 -13.59 4.87
N ILE A 157 6.65 -13.63 4.01
CA ILE A 157 6.62 -12.83 2.79
C ILE A 157 6.67 -11.33 3.11
N LEU A 158 6.02 -10.88 4.21
CA LEU A 158 6.15 -9.50 4.68
C LEU A 158 7.57 -9.17 5.16
N ASN A 159 8.24 -10.08 5.86
CA ASN A 159 9.65 -9.89 6.26
C ASN A 159 10.55 -9.76 5.02
N LEU A 160 10.36 -10.64 4.03
CA LEU A 160 11.08 -10.57 2.76
C LEU A 160 10.79 -9.25 2.03
N TYR A 161 9.55 -8.76 2.11
CA TYR A 161 9.19 -7.50 1.50
C TYR A 161 9.91 -6.32 2.15
N GLU A 162 9.99 -6.28 3.48
CA GLU A 162 10.75 -5.27 4.22
C GLU A 162 12.24 -5.27 3.82
N GLU A 163 12.86 -6.45 3.68
CA GLU A 163 14.25 -6.57 3.23
C GLU A 163 14.46 -6.06 1.79
N ILE A 164 13.54 -6.35 0.88
CA ILE A 164 13.57 -5.80 -0.48
C ILE A 164 13.47 -4.26 -0.47
N LEU A 165 12.63 -3.68 0.40
CA LEU A 165 12.51 -2.23 0.54
C LEU A 165 13.78 -1.59 1.13
N LYS A 166 14.48 -2.28 2.05
CA LYS A 166 15.79 -1.85 2.55
C LYS A 166 16.81 -1.82 1.42
N LEU A 167 16.94 -2.91 0.65
CA LEU A 167 17.85 -2.96 -0.52
C LEU A 167 17.55 -1.87 -1.54
N LYS A 168 16.26 -1.61 -1.82
CA LYS A 168 15.83 -0.54 -2.72
C LYS A 168 16.27 0.84 -2.23
N THR A 169 16.27 1.04 -0.91
CA THR A 169 16.74 2.29 -0.27
C THR A 169 18.26 2.39 -0.31
N GLU A 170 18.98 1.30 -0.02
CA GLU A 170 20.45 1.22 -0.11
C GLU A 170 20.95 1.57 -1.53
N ILE A 171 20.33 1.05 -2.59
CA ILE A 171 20.73 1.39 -3.97
C ILE A 171 20.49 2.87 -4.32
N ARG A 172 19.52 3.52 -3.69
CA ARG A 172 19.22 4.95 -3.92
C ARG A 172 20.13 5.86 -3.11
N ASN A 173 20.50 5.45 -1.90
CA ASN A 173 21.30 6.24 -0.98
C ASN A 173 22.79 5.99 -1.17
N ARG A 174 23.52 7.00 -1.66
CA ARG A 174 24.99 6.92 -1.83
C ARG A 174 25.78 6.77 -0.52
N GLN A 175 25.13 6.97 0.63
CA GLN A 175 25.77 6.95 1.96
C GLN A 175 25.76 5.56 2.61
N ASN A 176 24.81 4.68 2.25
CA ASN A 176 24.78 3.30 2.76
C ASN A 176 25.17 2.33 1.64
N PRO A 177 26.24 1.53 1.80
CA PRO A 177 26.67 0.62 0.76
C PRO A 177 25.62 -0.48 0.54
N PHE A 178 25.23 -0.67 -0.71
CA PHE A 178 24.39 -1.79 -1.12
C PHE A 178 25.05 -3.13 -0.77
N SER A 179 24.30 -4.02 -0.11
CA SER A 179 24.79 -5.36 0.22
C SER A 179 24.44 -6.37 -0.88
N ALA A 180 25.43 -6.71 -1.70
CA ALA A 180 25.31 -7.76 -2.73
C ALA A 180 25.00 -9.14 -2.12
N ASP A 181 25.57 -9.46 -0.95
CA ASP A 181 25.35 -10.73 -0.26
C ASP A 181 23.91 -10.87 0.24
N LYS A 182 23.33 -9.81 0.82
CA LYS A 182 21.90 -9.81 1.20
C LYS A 182 21.00 -9.95 0.00
N PHE A 183 21.32 -9.27 -1.10
CA PHE A 183 20.56 -9.39 -2.34
C PHE A 183 20.61 -10.82 -2.91
N GLN A 184 21.79 -11.43 -2.97
CA GLN A 184 21.93 -12.80 -3.44
C GLN A 184 21.20 -13.78 -2.51
N THR A 185 21.31 -13.59 -1.19
CA THR A 185 20.60 -14.39 -0.20
C THR A 185 19.08 -14.32 -0.40
N LEU A 186 18.52 -13.13 -0.66
CA LEU A 186 17.09 -12.98 -0.94
C LEU A 186 16.69 -13.74 -2.21
N LYS A 187 17.47 -13.64 -3.28
CA LYS A 187 17.21 -14.40 -4.52
C LYS A 187 17.23 -15.91 -4.31
N ASP A 188 18.17 -16.40 -3.51
CA ASP A 188 18.27 -17.82 -3.20
C ASP A 188 17.14 -18.29 -2.27
N THR A 189 16.53 -17.37 -1.52
CA THR A 189 15.46 -17.66 -0.57
C THR A 189 14.09 -17.71 -1.23
N ILE A 190 13.87 -16.95 -2.32
CA ILE A 190 12.56 -16.80 -2.93
C ILE A 190 12.50 -17.33 -4.35
N ARG A 191 11.45 -18.08 -4.65
CA ARG A 191 11.11 -18.48 -6.02
C ARG A 191 9.70 -18.04 -6.35
N PHE A 192 9.58 -17.26 -7.43
CA PHE A 192 8.30 -16.74 -7.89
C PHE A 192 7.63 -17.75 -8.84
N GLU A 193 6.72 -18.56 -8.32
CA GLU A 193 5.92 -19.48 -9.13
C GLU A 193 4.74 -18.78 -9.80
N GLU A 194 4.02 -19.49 -10.67
CA GLU A 194 2.88 -18.92 -11.40
C GLU A 194 1.70 -18.56 -10.49
N LYS A 195 1.50 -19.32 -9.41
CA LYS A 195 0.38 -19.15 -8.47
C LYS A 195 0.80 -18.67 -7.09
N GLU A 196 2.07 -18.80 -6.73
CA GLU A 196 2.56 -18.57 -5.37
C GLU A 196 4.02 -18.11 -5.31
N ILE A 197 4.43 -17.61 -4.15
CA ILE A 197 5.84 -17.42 -3.81
C ILE A 197 6.25 -18.63 -2.98
N LYS A 198 7.31 -19.34 -3.42
CA LYS A 198 7.93 -20.42 -2.65
C LYS A 198 9.14 -19.88 -1.90
N ILE A 199 9.16 -20.09 -0.59
CA ILE A 199 10.31 -19.79 0.25
C ILE A 199 11.15 -21.06 0.39
N LEU A 200 12.35 -21.06 -0.20
CA LEU A 200 13.17 -22.25 -0.39
C LEU A 200 13.94 -22.67 0.87
N LYS A 201 14.17 -21.74 1.82
CA LYS A 201 15.01 -21.97 3.00
C LYS A 201 14.24 -22.37 4.28
N LEU A 202 12.93 -22.62 4.18
CA LEU A 202 12.08 -22.92 5.34
C LEU A 202 11.47 -24.34 5.31
N ASN A 203 11.82 -25.15 4.31
CA ASN A 203 11.54 -26.59 4.34
C ASN A 203 12.73 -27.33 4.94
N TYR A 204 12.91 -27.23 6.27
CA TYR A 204 13.68 -28.19 7.06
C TYR A 204 12.73 -28.88 8.04
#